data_AF-A0A960QQK8-F1
#
_entry.id   AF-A0A960QQK8-F1
#
_cell.length_a   1.000
_cell.length_b   1.000
_cell.length_c   1.000
_cell.angle_alpha   90.00
_cell.angle_beta   90.00
_cell.angle_gamma   90.00
#
_symmetry.space_group_name_H-M   'P 1'
#
loop_
_entity.id
_entity.type
_entity.pdbx_description
1 polymer ?
#
loop_
_entity_poly.entity_id
_entity_poly.type
_entity_poly.pdbx_seq_one_letter_code
_entity_poly.pdbx_strand_id
1 'polypeptide(L)' 'MPTHEASLWMICLQAFAAVLLVLSFLAALMRLLIMAFPEAKKKTGPDAAIAAAISQAVQATCPGAVVTRIEEIR' A
#
# COMPACT_ATOMS: atom_id res chain seq x y z
N MET A 1 1.94 9.56 -53.24
CA MET A 1 1.12 8.58 -52.51
C MET A 1 1.44 8.74 -51.01
N PRO A 2 0.59 9.41 -50.22
CA PRO A 2 0.91 9.90 -48.87
C PRO A 2 0.49 8.93 -47.75
N THR A 3 0.66 7.61 -47.93
CA THR A 3 0.17 6.59 -46.99
C THR A 3 1.21 6.15 -45.94
N HIS A 4 2.47 6.58 -46.07
CA HIS A 4 3.57 6.06 -45.25
C HIS A 4 3.67 6.70 -43.86
N GLU A 5 3.42 8.01 -43.77
CA GLU A 5 3.45 8.79 -42.52
C GLU A 5 2.25 8.53 -41.60
N ALA A 6 1.08 8.25 -42.17
CA ALA A 6 -0.09 7.80 -41.42
C ALA A 6 0.18 6.46 -40.69
N SER A 7 0.92 5.55 -41.33
CA SER A 7 1.23 4.23 -40.75
C SER A 7 2.14 4.35 -39.52
N LEU A 8 3.18 5.19 -39.59
CA LEU A 8 4.10 5.41 -38.46
C LEU A 8 3.40 6.03 -37.25
N TRP A 9 2.53 7.02 -37.51
CA TRP A 9 1.70 7.63 -36.46
C TRP A 9 0.78 6.61 -35.80
N MET A 10 0.12 5.76 -36.59
CA MET A 10 -0.81 4.75 -36.09
C MET A 10 -0.09 3.68 -35.25
N ILE A 11 1.11 3.25 -35.68
CA ILE A 11 1.94 2.28 -34.97
C ILE A 11 2.46 2.89 -33.65
N CYS A 12 2.89 4.15 -33.66
CA CYS A 12 3.35 4.85 -32.46
C CYS A 12 2.22 5.00 -31.44
N LEU A 13 1.02 5.40 -31.89
CA LEU A 13 -0.16 5.49 -31.03
C LEU A 13 -0.53 4.14 -30.42
N GLN A 14 -0.47 3.07 -31.23
CA GLN A 14 -0.80 1.72 -30.80
C GLN A 14 0.21 1.19 -29.77
N ALA A 15 1.51 1.40 -30.00
CA ALA A 15 2.55 1.02 -29.05
C ALA A 15 2.40 1.78 -27.73
N PHE A 16 2.14 3.08 -27.78
CA PHE A 16 1.90 3.89 -26.58
C PHE A 16 0.67 3.42 -25.80
N ALA A 17 -0.43 3.15 -26.50
CA ALA A 17 -1.64 2.60 -25.89
C ALA A 17 -1.39 1.23 -25.24
N ALA A 18 -0.62 0.36 -25.90
CA ALA A 18 -0.25 -0.95 -25.36
C ALA A 18 0.56 -0.82 -24.05
N VAL A 19 1.54 0.10 -24.01
CA VAL A 19 2.34 0.34 -22.80
C VAL A 19 1.47 0.86 -21.67
N LEU A 20 0.59 1.84 -21.93
CA LEU A 20 -0.35 2.34 -20.92
C LEU A 20 -1.28 1.24 -20.39
N LEU A 21 -1.76 0.37 -21.27
CA LEU A 21 -2.61 -0.76 -20.90
C LEU A 21 -1.86 -1.71 -19.97
N VAL A 22 -0.63 -2.09 -20.32
CA VAL A 22 0.21 -2.96 -19.48
C VAL A 22 0.49 -2.33 -18.12
N LEU A 23 0.87 -1.05 -18.08
CA LEU A 23 1.12 -0.32 -16.84
C LEU A 23 -0.15 -0.22 -15.97
N SER A 24 -1.30 0.06 -16.57
CA SER A 24 -2.59 0.11 -15.88
C SER A 24 -2.99 -1.24 -15.33
N PHE A 25 -2.78 -2.32 -16.09
CA PHE A 25 -3.06 -3.68 -15.64
C PHE A 25 -2.20 -4.06 -14.44
N LEU A 26 -0.89 -3.79 -14.51
CA LEU A 26 0.01 -4.06 -13.39
C LEU A 26 -0.34 -3.23 -12.14
N ALA A 27 -0.68 -1.96 -12.33
CA ALA A 27 -1.13 -1.09 -11.24
C ALA A 27 -2.44 -1.58 -10.62
N ALA A 28 -3.38 -2.08 -11.44
CA ALA A 28 -4.62 -2.67 -10.96
C ALA A 28 -4.35 -3.96 -10.16
N LEU A 29 -3.46 -4.83 -10.63
CA LEU A 29 -3.05 -6.01 -9.87
C LEU A 29 -2.43 -5.64 -8.53
N MET A 30 -1.50 -4.69 -8.50
CA MET A 30 -0.91 -4.22 -7.23
C MET A 30 -1.97 -3.67 -6.27
N ARG A 31 -2.93 -2.87 -6.76
CA ARG A 31 -4.05 -2.37 -5.95
C ARG A 31 -4.97 -3.48 -5.48
N LEU A 32 -5.27 -4.45 -6.33
CA LEU A 32 -6.09 -5.61 -6.01
C LEU A 32 -5.43 -6.44 -4.91
N LEU A 33 -4.12 -6.66 -5.00
CA LEU A 33 -3.35 -7.36 -3.98
C LEU A 33 -3.33 -6.59 -2.65
N ILE A 34 -3.14 -5.26 -2.68
CA ILE A 34 -3.23 -4.42 -1.47
C ILE A 34 -4.64 -4.45 -0.86
N MET A 35 -5.68 -4.55 -1.69
CA MET A 35 -7.06 -4.61 -1.21
C MET A 35 -7.42 -6.00 -0.66
N ALA A 36 -6.85 -7.07 -1.23
CA ALA A 36 -7.03 -8.45 -0.75
C ALA A 36 -6.22 -8.71 0.53
N PHE A 37 -5.03 -8.13 0.65
CA PHE A 37 -4.17 -8.16 1.82
C PHE A 37 -3.89 -6.73 2.27
N PRO A 38 -4.85 -6.09 2.97
CA PRO A 38 -4.66 -4.78 3.56
C PRO A 38 -3.72 -4.92 4.75
N GLU A 39 -2.43 -5.09 4.49
CA GLU A 39 -1.38 -4.81 5.45
C GLU A 39 -1.47 -3.32 5.73
N ALA A 40 -2.16 -3.05 6.85
CA ALA A 40 -2.53 -1.75 7.32
C ALA A 40 -1.33 -0.83 7.17
N LYS A 41 -1.52 0.29 6.44
CA LYS A 41 -0.64 1.46 6.42
C LYS A 41 0.17 1.47 7.70
N LYS A 42 1.46 1.16 7.57
CA LYS A 42 2.45 1.14 8.65
C LYS A 42 2.18 2.35 9.54
N LYS A 43 1.47 2.13 10.65
CA LYS A 43 1.22 3.18 11.62
C LYS A 43 2.59 3.50 12.17
N THR A 44 2.98 4.76 12.12
CA THR A 44 4.16 5.31 12.79
C THR A 44 3.95 5.27 14.31
N GLY A 45 3.68 4.08 14.84
CA GLY A 45 3.31 3.82 16.22
C GLY A 45 3.71 2.39 16.57
N PRO A 46 3.67 2.02 17.86
CA PRO A 46 4.10 0.72 18.34
C PRO A 46 3.40 -0.39 17.57
N ASP A 47 4.14 -1.44 17.22
CA ASP A 47 3.59 -2.66 16.64
C ASP A 47 2.39 -3.12 17.49
N ALA A 48 1.29 -3.53 16.83
CA ALA A 48 0.06 -3.90 17.53
C ALA A 48 0.29 -5.02 18.55
N ALA A 49 1.24 -5.93 18.28
CA ALA A 49 1.64 -6.96 19.23
C ALA A 49 2.32 -6.37 20.47
N ILE A 50 3.19 -5.37 20.30
CA ILE A 50 3.87 -4.67 21.39
C ILE A 50 2.87 -3.86 22.22
N ALA A 51 1.96 -3.12 21.57
CA ALA A 51 0.92 -2.37 22.26
C ALA A 51 -0.02 -3.28 23.09
N ALA A 52 -0.35 -4.47 22.57
CA ALA A 52 -1.14 -5.46 23.27
C ALA A 52 -0.40 -6.04 24.48
N ALA A 53 0.87 -6.41 24.32
CA ALA A 53 1.70 -6.94 25.40
C ALA A 53 1.86 -5.93 26.55
N ILE A 54 2.12 -4.65 26.23
CA ILE A 54 2.21 -3.59 27.23
C ILE A 54 0.86 -3.41 27.95
N SER A 55 -0.25 -3.38 27.21
CA SER A 55 -1.58 -3.23 27.81
C SER A 55 -1.92 -4.37 28.78
N GLN A 56 -1.54 -5.62 28.43
CA GLN A 56 -1.73 -6.77 29.30
C GLN A 56 -0.88 -6.68 30.57
N ALA A 57 0.40 -6.29 30.45
CA ALA A 57 1.29 -6.11 31.60
C ALA A 57 0.79 -5.02 32.56
N VAL A 58 0.29 -3.90 32.00
CA VAL A 58 -0.27 -2.80 32.79
C VAL A 58 -1.54 -3.25 33.51
N GLN A 59 -2.45 -3.97 32.85
CA GLN A 59 -3.66 -4.48 33.51
C GLN A 59 -3.36 -5.52 34.59
N ALA A 60 -2.34 -6.35 34.41
CA ALA A 60 -1.91 -7.33 35.41
C ALA A 60 -1.34 -6.66 36.67
N THR A 61 -0.68 -5.51 36.52
CA THR A 61 -0.05 -4.78 37.63
C THR A 61 -1.01 -3.79 38.28
N CYS A 62 -1.76 -3.05 37.46
CA CYS A 62 -2.64 -1.95 37.84
C CYS A 62 -4.02 -2.14 37.18
N PRO A 63 -4.90 -2.99 37.76
CA PRO A 63 -6.23 -3.23 37.23
C PRO A 63 -7.06 -1.94 37.20
N GLY A 64 -7.68 -1.64 36.06
CA GLY A 64 -8.48 -0.44 35.82
C GLY A 64 -7.71 0.77 35.24
N ALA A 65 -6.39 0.68 35.11
CA ALA A 65 -5.60 1.70 34.42
C ALA A 65 -5.72 1.58 32.89
N VAL A 66 -5.66 2.70 32.18
CA VAL A 66 -5.71 2.77 30.72
C VAL A 66 -4.38 3.32 30.19
N VAL A 67 -3.79 2.64 29.21
CA VAL A 67 -2.57 3.08 28.54
C VAL A 67 -2.93 4.20 27.56
N THR A 68 -2.52 5.43 27.87
CA THR A 68 -2.85 6.64 27.08
C THR A 68 -1.77 7.05 26.09
N ARG A 69 -0.51 6.66 26.33
CA ARG A 69 0.64 7.01 25.49
C ARG A 69 1.72 5.95 25.64
N ILE A 70 2.32 5.53 24.52
CA ILE A 70 3.46 4.62 24.46
C ILE A 70 4.56 5.33 23.69
N GLU A 71 5.68 5.60 24.34
CA GLU A 71 6.87 6.21 23.76
C GLU A 71 8.05 5.25 23.91
N GLU A 72 8.85 5.12 22.87
CA GLU A 72 10.10 4.36 22.90
C GLU A 72 11.19 5.25 23.54
N ILE A 73 11.84 4.75 24.59
CA ILE A 73 13.02 5.38 25.17
C ILE A 73 14.25 4.66 24.61
N ARG A 74 15.13 5.40 23.92
CA ARG A 74 16.40 4.89 23.37
C ARG A 74 17.55 5.08 24.35
#